data_AF-A0A9P7JXZ6-F1
#
_entry.id   AF-A0A9P7JXZ6-F1
#
_cell.length_a   1.000
_cell.length_b   1.000
_cell.length_c   1.000
_cell.angle_alpha   90.00
_cell.angle_beta   90.00
_cell.angle_gamma   90.00
#
_symmetry.space_group_name_H-M   'P 1'
#
loop_
_entity.id
_entity.type
_entity.pdbx_description
1 polymer ?
#
loop_
_entity_poly.entity_id
_entity_poly.type
_entity_poly.pdbx_seq_one_letter_code
_entity_poly.pdbx_strand_id
1 'polypeptide(L)'
;MEFVQGTNLSDIWFGLGEGEIISISRQLAELESKMMSIAFPAGGSLYYAEDLKNAAGSASWPTRPGITLENKRFCVGPDTSLRLWYGRRSQLDLDRGSYESAEAVLIRGAEKELAYLRRFGRPLLPFQRVRREAYKYQEQPPSDHIENLDRYLLIASSLIPRNPALNHFRIRHPDLQPSNVIVSRSPDSNLHVVGLIDWQHTSILPLFLLTGIPQQLQNYDDIGSQSMTRPSLPEKLDELDETQQSGEMELYRRRLVHYHYVKNTEEYNELHYAALTDPMGMLRRRLFCHASDPWEGETLALKVALIQATENWKTLTGGGLPCPVVFDPDDVRETMKLDAEQREGDESLEGCRVMIGFGPEGWMPAEHYEEAMALSKKLKEDGLAAAESEEERAQIAAHWPFDDMDEDEYM
;
A
#
# COMPACT_ATOMS: atom_id res chain seq x y z
N MET A 1 1.04 25.63 -1.19
CA MET A 1 1.39 25.13 0.16
C MET A 1 2.42 26.09 0.77
N GLU A 2 2.49 26.15 2.10
CA GLU A 2 3.56 26.88 2.79
C GLU A 2 4.91 26.18 2.56
N PHE A 3 6.01 26.95 2.52
CA PHE A 3 7.35 26.39 2.41
C PHE A 3 7.84 25.94 3.79
N VAL A 4 8.27 24.68 3.91
CA VAL A 4 8.88 24.15 5.13
C VAL A 4 10.39 24.20 5.01
N GLN A 5 11.05 24.94 5.89
CA GLN A 5 12.51 25.02 5.93
C GLN A 5 13.09 23.82 6.70
N GLY A 6 13.97 23.06 6.04
CA GLY A 6 14.71 21.94 6.65
C GLY A 6 15.43 21.10 5.60
N THR A 7 15.94 19.95 6.04
CA THR A 7 16.60 18.92 5.21
C THR A 7 15.65 17.75 5.01
N ASN A 8 15.63 17.16 3.82
CA ASN A 8 14.87 15.94 3.59
C ASN A 8 15.53 14.78 4.34
N LEU A 9 14.74 13.99 5.08
CA LEU A 9 15.25 12.86 5.85
C LEU A 9 15.88 11.79 4.95
N SER A 10 15.40 11.60 3.71
CA SER A 10 16.01 10.65 2.75
C SER A 10 17.48 10.96 2.48
N ASP A 11 17.84 12.25 2.41
CA ASP A 11 19.18 12.70 2.01
C ASP A 11 20.25 12.36 3.05
N ILE A 12 19.83 12.18 4.31
CA ILE A 12 20.72 11.89 5.44
C ILE A 12 20.46 10.52 6.07
N TRP A 13 19.47 9.77 5.57
CA TRP A 13 18.95 8.54 6.19
C TRP A 13 20.04 7.51 6.49
N PHE A 14 20.88 7.22 5.49
CA PHE A 14 21.96 6.23 5.62
C PHE A 14 23.15 6.72 6.46
N GLY A 15 23.19 8.02 6.79
CA GLY A 15 24.20 8.62 7.67
C GLY A 15 23.76 8.78 9.13
N LEU A 16 22.50 8.46 9.46
CA LEU A 16 21.98 8.63 10.83
C LEU A 16 22.58 7.62 11.81
N GLY A 17 22.94 8.10 13.00
CA GLY A 17 23.30 7.24 14.12
C GLY A 17 22.09 6.60 14.81
N GLU A 18 22.32 5.56 15.62
CA GLU A 18 21.25 4.86 16.38
C GLU A 18 20.38 5.83 17.19
N GLY A 19 20.99 6.77 17.91
CA GLY A 19 20.24 7.75 18.72
C GLY A 19 19.34 8.66 17.89
N GLU A 20 19.77 9.06 16.69
CA GLU A 20 18.96 9.87 15.77
C GLU A 20 17.79 9.05 15.21
N ILE A 21 18.03 7.79 14.81
CA ILE A 21 16.98 6.87 14.35
C ILE A 21 15.92 6.68 15.44
N ILE A 22 16.34 6.41 16.68
CA ILE A 22 15.42 6.25 17.82
C ILE A 22 14.59 7.51 18.03
N SER A 23 15.24 8.68 18.00
CA SER A 23 14.58 9.98 18.20
C SER A 23 13.55 10.27 17.10
N ILE A 24 13.89 10.02 15.84
CA ILE A 24 12.99 10.23 14.70
C ILE A 24 11.82 9.25 14.75
N SER A 25 12.06 7.96 14.98
CA SER A 25 11.00 6.95 15.12
C SER A 25 10.00 7.31 16.22
N ARG A 26 10.47 7.88 17.34
CA ARG A 26 9.58 8.38 18.40
C ARG A 26 8.75 9.57 17.93
N GLN A 27 9.38 10.57 17.32
CA GLN A 27 8.69 11.78 16.84
C GLN A 27 7.62 11.44 15.80
N LEU A 28 7.89 10.48 14.91
CA LEU A 28 6.92 10.00 13.93
C LEU A 28 5.70 9.34 14.60
N ALA A 29 5.93 8.45 15.58
CA ALA A 29 4.84 7.83 16.33
C ALA A 29 3.99 8.85 17.11
N GLU A 30 4.62 9.86 17.73
CA GLU A 30 3.93 10.96 18.40
C GLU A 30 3.10 11.81 17.42
N LEU A 31 3.64 12.09 16.22
CA LEU A 31 2.92 12.82 15.17
C LEU A 31 1.72 12.02 14.68
N GLU A 32 1.88 10.71 14.42
CA GLU A 32 0.77 9.84 14.05
C GLU A 32 -0.30 9.75 15.14
N SER A 33 0.10 9.66 16.41
CA SER A 33 -0.83 9.74 17.54
C SER A 33 -1.64 11.03 17.51
N LYS A 34 -0.98 12.18 17.32
CA LYS A 34 -1.65 13.48 17.20
C LYS A 34 -2.63 13.50 16.03
N MET A 35 -2.22 13.04 14.85
CA MET A 35 -3.10 12.98 13.66
C MET A 35 -4.31 12.07 13.89
N MET A 36 -4.09 10.88 14.42
CA MET A 36 -5.15 9.90 14.69
C MET A 36 -6.01 10.23 15.92
N SER A 37 -5.64 11.25 16.71
CA SER A 37 -6.52 11.79 17.75
C SER A 37 -7.64 12.67 17.20
N ILE A 38 -7.47 13.19 15.97
CA ILE A 38 -8.45 14.08 15.34
C ILE A 38 -9.65 13.26 14.87
N ALA A 39 -10.83 13.54 15.43
CA ALA A 39 -12.07 12.88 15.06
C ALA A 39 -12.77 13.59 13.90
N PHE A 40 -13.22 12.80 12.93
CA PHE A 40 -14.03 13.27 11.82
C PHE A 40 -15.44 12.66 11.88
N PRO A 41 -16.47 13.41 11.43
CA PRO A 41 -17.85 12.92 11.43
C PRO A 41 -18.13 11.90 10.31
N ALA A 42 -17.26 11.81 9.31
CA ALA A 42 -17.42 10.96 8.13
C ALA A 42 -16.06 10.64 7.50
N GLY A 43 -16.03 9.63 6.63
CA GLY A 43 -14.92 9.31 5.74
C GLY A 43 -14.99 10.09 4.42
N GLY A 44 -13.85 10.21 3.73
CA GLY A 44 -13.72 10.98 2.50
C GLY A 44 -12.41 11.77 2.47
N SER A 45 -12.39 12.95 1.86
CA SER A 45 -11.22 13.85 1.89
C SER A 45 -11.54 15.18 2.55
N LEU A 46 -10.50 15.90 3.00
CA LEU A 46 -10.62 17.18 3.69
C LEU A 46 -10.63 18.33 2.69
N TYR A 47 -11.61 19.23 2.81
CA TYR A 47 -11.75 20.39 1.93
C TYR A 47 -11.92 21.67 2.74
N TYR A 48 -11.55 22.80 2.13
CA TYR A 48 -12.14 24.07 2.53
C TYR A 48 -13.63 24.08 2.17
N ALA A 49 -14.47 24.43 3.14
CA ALA A 49 -15.92 24.37 2.98
C ALA A 49 -16.44 25.34 1.90
N GLU A 50 -15.72 26.44 1.66
CA GLU A 50 -16.06 27.40 0.60
C GLU A 50 -15.71 26.85 -0.80
N ASP A 51 -14.52 26.28 -0.97
CA ASP A 51 -14.07 25.69 -2.24
C ASP A 51 -15.01 24.57 -2.70
N LEU A 52 -15.42 23.69 -1.77
CA LEU A 52 -16.33 22.60 -2.10
C LEU A 52 -17.72 23.11 -2.52
N LYS A 53 -18.22 24.18 -1.89
CA LYS A 53 -19.50 24.82 -2.27
C LYS A 53 -19.42 25.44 -3.65
N ASN A 54 -18.30 26.07 -3.99
CA ASN A 54 -18.07 26.66 -5.29
C ASN A 54 -17.93 25.58 -6.38
N ALA A 55 -17.30 24.44 -6.05
CA ALA A 55 -17.14 23.29 -6.95
C ALA A 55 -18.47 22.57 -7.25
N ALA A 56 -19.40 22.51 -6.28
CA ALA A 56 -20.71 21.88 -6.44
C ALA A 56 -21.61 22.52 -7.52
N GLY A 57 -21.22 23.69 -8.07
CA GLY A 57 -21.86 24.32 -9.23
C GLY A 57 -21.33 23.85 -10.59
N SER A 58 -20.29 23.01 -10.63
CA SER A 58 -19.72 22.43 -11.86
C SER A 58 -20.41 21.11 -12.21
N ALA A 59 -20.67 20.88 -13.50
CA ALA A 59 -21.26 19.65 -14.02
C ALA A 59 -20.43 18.38 -13.76
N SER A 60 -19.18 18.53 -13.30
CA SER A 60 -18.21 17.45 -13.07
C SER A 60 -18.02 17.06 -11.59
N TRP A 61 -18.73 17.69 -10.64
CA TRP A 61 -18.48 17.50 -9.20
C TRP A 61 -19.68 16.85 -8.49
N PRO A 62 -19.48 16.04 -7.44
CA PRO A 62 -20.58 15.37 -6.75
C PRO A 62 -21.62 16.34 -6.21
N THR A 63 -22.89 15.99 -6.43
CA THR A 63 -24.08 16.76 -6.04
C THR A 63 -24.26 16.91 -4.53
N ARG A 64 -23.49 16.16 -3.72
CA ARG A 64 -23.62 16.19 -2.25
C ARG A 64 -22.76 17.27 -1.60
N PRO A 65 -23.34 18.12 -0.74
CA PRO A 65 -22.55 19.03 0.08
C PRO A 65 -21.71 18.24 1.08
N GLY A 66 -20.47 18.65 1.30
CA GLY A 66 -19.61 18.05 2.33
C GLY A 66 -20.13 18.29 3.75
N ILE A 67 -19.74 17.40 4.66
CA ILE A 67 -20.09 17.48 6.09
C ILE A 67 -19.15 18.48 6.77
N THR A 68 -19.70 19.62 7.17
CA THR A 68 -18.92 20.74 7.75
C THR A 68 -18.40 20.38 9.15
N LEU A 69 -17.13 20.71 9.43
CA LEU A 69 -16.50 20.53 10.74
C LEU A 69 -16.84 21.69 11.69
N GLU A 70 -16.55 21.52 12.99
CA GLU A 70 -16.91 22.49 14.04
C GLU A 70 -16.39 23.91 13.78
N ASN A 71 -15.18 24.04 13.23
CA ASN A 71 -14.57 25.33 12.91
C ASN A 71 -15.15 26.01 11.65
N LYS A 72 -16.08 25.35 10.94
CA LYS A 72 -16.78 25.77 9.71
C LYS A 72 -15.90 26.10 8.50
N ARG A 73 -14.58 26.22 8.69
CA ARG A 73 -13.58 26.45 7.64
C ARG A 73 -13.39 25.21 6.78
N PHE A 74 -13.47 24.03 7.41
CA PHE A 74 -13.24 22.75 6.76
C PHE A 74 -14.49 21.89 6.71
N CYS A 75 -14.54 20.97 5.77
CA CYS A 75 -15.56 19.93 5.66
C CYS A 75 -14.96 18.62 5.15
N VAL A 76 -15.64 17.51 5.42
CA VAL A 76 -15.36 16.21 4.78
C VAL A 76 -16.23 16.11 3.54
N GLY A 77 -15.60 15.95 2.38
CA GLY A 77 -16.27 15.83 1.09
C GLY A 77 -16.00 14.49 0.43
N PRO A 78 -16.20 14.41 -0.90
CA PRO A 78 -15.87 13.23 -1.68
C PRO A 78 -14.41 12.80 -1.49
N ASP A 79 -14.17 11.49 -1.48
CA ASP A 79 -12.86 10.89 -1.39
C ASP A 79 -12.08 11.11 -2.70
N THR A 80 -10.87 11.68 -2.61
CA THR A 80 -9.96 11.95 -3.74
C THR A 80 -8.78 10.99 -3.81
N SER A 81 -8.85 9.84 -3.14
CA SER A 81 -7.85 8.78 -3.27
C SER A 81 -7.72 8.35 -4.73
N LEU A 82 -6.47 8.17 -5.17
CA LEU A 82 -6.16 7.84 -6.57
C LEU A 82 -6.95 6.62 -7.07
N ARG A 83 -7.10 5.59 -6.22
CA ARG A 83 -7.85 4.36 -6.52
C ARG A 83 -9.29 4.60 -6.95
N LEU A 84 -9.93 5.69 -6.52
CA LEU A 84 -11.33 6.00 -6.88
C LEU A 84 -11.47 6.76 -8.20
N TRP A 85 -10.39 7.34 -8.71
CA TRP A 85 -10.40 8.28 -9.83
C TRP A 85 -9.51 7.86 -11.00
N TYR A 86 -8.59 6.92 -10.78
CA TYR A 86 -7.58 6.53 -11.76
C TYR A 86 -8.15 6.20 -13.16
N GLY A 87 -7.56 6.82 -14.17
CA GLY A 87 -7.94 6.69 -15.57
C GLY A 87 -9.44 6.89 -15.84
N ARG A 88 -10.09 5.95 -16.53
CA ARG A 88 -11.50 6.05 -16.95
C ARG A 88 -12.49 5.93 -15.78
N ARG A 89 -12.05 5.59 -14.57
CA ARG A 89 -12.90 5.60 -13.35
C ARG A 89 -13.38 7.00 -13.00
N SER A 90 -12.62 8.04 -13.37
CA SER A 90 -13.02 9.44 -13.25
C SER A 90 -14.29 9.78 -14.06
N GLN A 91 -14.61 9.02 -15.10
CA GLN A 91 -15.77 9.23 -15.98
C GLN A 91 -17.06 8.58 -15.47
N LEU A 92 -16.98 7.86 -14.36
CA LEU A 92 -18.13 7.20 -13.75
C LEU A 92 -18.86 8.17 -12.81
N ASP A 93 -20.18 8.27 -12.97
CA ASP A 93 -21.05 8.99 -12.06
C ASP A 93 -21.38 8.08 -10.86
N LEU A 94 -20.57 8.19 -9.80
CA LEU A 94 -20.63 7.35 -8.61
C LEU A 94 -20.59 8.21 -7.36
N ASP A 95 -21.29 7.76 -6.31
CA ASP A 95 -21.16 8.33 -4.97
C ASP A 95 -19.77 7.99 -4.40
N ARG A 96 -18.93 9.03 -4.29
CA ARG A 96 -17.57 8.96 -3.73
C ARG A 96 -17.53 9.55 -2.32
N GLY A 97 -18.66 9.64 -1.64
CA GLY A 97 -18.78 10.16 -0.29
C GLY A 97 -19.13 11.64 -0.23
N SER A 98 -19.10 12.25 0.96
CA SER A 98 -18.60 11.72 2.24
C SER A 98 -19.34 10.48 2.77
N TYR A 99 -18.63 9.59 3.48
CA TYR A 99 -19.14 8.31 3.97
C TYR A 99 -19.48 8.37 5.46
N GLU A 100 -20.73 8.08 5.84
CA GLU A 100 -21.18 8.18 7.24
C GLU A 100 -20.93 6.91 8.09
N SER A 101 -20.54 5.79 7.45
CA SER A 101 -20.27 4.53 8.15
C SER A 101 -19.05 3.80 7.60
N ALA A 102 -18.44 2.95 8.42
CA ALA A 102 -17.34 2.08 7.99
C ALA A 102 -17.77 1.10 6.89
N GLU A 103 -19.02 0.61 6.94
CA GLU A 103 -19.60 -0.24 5.90
C GLU A 103 -19.66 0.49 4.56
N ALA A 104 -20.11 1.76 4.57
CA ALA A 104 -20.13 2.58 3.37
C ALA A 104 -18.72 2.72 2.78
N VAL A 105 -17.69 2.93 3.59
CA VAL A 105 -16.30 2.97 3.09
C VAL A 105 -15.88 1.66 2.43
N LEU A 106 -16.17 0.51 3.06
CA LEU A 106 -15.74 -0.79 2.57
C LEU A 106 -16.32 -1.13 1.19
N ILE A 107 -17.60 -0.82 0.95
CA ILE A 107 -18.27 -1.23 -0.29
C ILE A 107 -17.97 -0.34 -1.50
N ARG A 108 -17.56 0.92 -1.31
CA ARG A 108 -17.51 1.93 -2.40
C ARG A 108 -16.41 1.66 -3.40
N GLY A 109 -15.25 1.17 -2.96
CA GLY A 109 -14.18 0.73 -3.84
C GLY A 109 -14.62 -0.39 -4.78
N ALA A 110 -15.31 -1.41 -4.22
CA ALA A 110 -15.81 -2.55 -4.98
C ALA A 110 -16.94 -2.18 -5.93
N GLU A 111 -17.90 -1.37 -5.49
CA GLU A 111 -18.99 -0.88 -6.36
C GLU A 111 -18.44 -0.06 -7.54
N LYS A 112 -17.39 0.74 -7.30
CA LYS A 112 -16.68 1.47 -8.35
C LYS A 112 -16.05 0.51 -9.35
N GLU A 113 -15.30 -0.49 -8.91
CA GLU A 113 -14.70 -1.44 -9.86
C GLU A 113 -15.76 -2.24 -10.62
N LEU A 114 -16.85 -2.65 -9.97
CA LEU A 114 -17.97 -3.30 -10.66
C LEU A 114 -18.56 -2.39 -11.75
N ALA A 115 -18.76 -1.10 -11.46
CA ALA A 115 -19.26 -0.14 -12.45
C ALA A 115 -18.26 0.06 -13.61
N TYR A 116 -16.96 0.13 -13.31
CA TYR A 116 -15.89 0.20 -14.31
C TYR A 116 -15.92 -1.03 -15.22
N LEU A 117 -15.87 -2.24 -14.66
CA LEU A 117 -15.82 -3.50 -15.41
C LEU A 117 -17.06 -3.72 -16.27
N ARG A 118 -18.25 -3.37 -15.77
CA ARG A 118 -19.50 -3.48 -16.54
C ARG A 118 -19.54 -2.54 -17.76
N ARG A 119 -18.88 -1.39 -17.67
CA ARG A 119 -18.91 -0.35 -18.72
C ARG A 119 -17.73 -0.45 -19.68
N PHE A 120 -16.55 -0.75 -19.18
CA PHE A 120 -15.27 -0.67 -19.88
C PHE A 120 -14.44 -1.95 -19.81
N GLY A 121 -14.87 -2.93 -19.00
CA GLY A 121 -14.12 -4.16 -18.78
C GLY A 121 -13.92 -4.95 -20.08
N ARG A 122 -12.69 -5.41 -20.26
CA ARG A 122 -12.28 -6.30 -21.35
C ARG A 122 -11.19 -7.25 -20.84
N PRO A 123 -10.95 -8.37 -21.54
CA PRO A 123 -9.81 -9.20 -21.25
C PRO A 123 -8.51 -8.40 -21.37
N LEU A 124 -7.59 -8.60 -20.42
CA LEU A 124 -6.29 -7.93 -20.37
C LEU A 124 -5.22 -8.93 -19.91
N LEU A 125 -4.01 -8.80 -20.43
CA LEU A 125 -2.84 -9.44 -19.80
C LEU A 125 -2.57 -8.78 -18.45
N PRO A 126 -2.05 -9.51 -17.44
CA PRO A 126 -1.55 -8.89 -16.22
C PRO A 126 -0.61 -7.72 -16.54
N PHE A 127 -0.86 -6.58 -15.88
CA PHE A 127 -0.08 -5.35 -16.07
C PHE A 127 1.41 -5.60 -15.78
N GLN A 128 1.71 -6.23 -14.64
CA GLN A 128 3.08 -6.65 -14.32
C GLN A 128 3.49 -7.82 -15.23
N ARG A 129 4.38 -7.55 -16.18
CA ARG A 129 4.76 -8.53 -17.22
C ARG A 129 5.38 -9.80 -16.66
N VAL A 130 6.11 -9.71 -15.54
CA VAL A 130 6.71 -10.86 -14.85
C VAL A 130 5.67 -11.92 -14.45
N ARG A 131 4.41 -11.50 -14.24
CA ARG A 131 3.32 -12.38 -13.84
C ARG A 131 2.66 -13.09 -15.01
N ARG A 132 2.89 -12.65 -16.25
CA ARG A 132 2.18 -13.17 -17.45
C ARG A 132 2.49 -14.64 -17.72
N GLU A 133 3.69 -15.10 -17.38
CA GLU A 133 4.08 -16.50 -17.56
C GLU A 133 3.19 -17.45 -16.76
N ALA A 134 2.87 -17.11 -15.51
CA ALA A 134 1.99 -17.90 -14.65
C ALA A 134 0.57 -18.04 -15.25
N TYR A 135 0.14 -17.03 -16.02
CA TYR A 135 -1.10 -17.05 -16.80
C TYR A 135 -0.92 -17.56 -18.24
N LYS A 136 0.24 -18.14 -18.57
CA LYS A 136 0.59 -18.66 -19.90
C LYS A 136 0.40 -17.62 -21.01
N TYR A 137 0.66 -16.35 -20.68
CA TYR A 137 0.53 -15.21 -21.57
C TYR A 137 -0.90 -15.06 -22.15
N GLN A 138 -1.91 -15.47 -21.39
CA GLN A 138 -3.32 -15.32 -21.77
C GLN A 138 -3.94 -14.08 -21.12
N GLU A 139 -4.81 -13.41 -21.87
CA GLU A 139 -5.65 -12.34 -21.33
C GLU A 139 -6.63 -12.91 -20.31
N GLN A 140 -6.76 -12.24 -19.17
CA GLN A 140 -7.65 -12.63 -18.09
C GLN A 140 -9.00 -11.96 -18.27
N PRO A 141 -10.12 -12.70 -18.15
CA PRO A 141 -11.43 -12.13 -18.35
C PRO A 141 -11.87 -11.28 -17.14
N PRO A 142 -12.54 -10.14 -17.36
CA PRO A 142 -13.02 -9.29 -16.26
C PRO A 142 -14.11 -9.96 -15.41
N SER A 143 -14.77 -11.01 -15.93
CA SER A 143 -15.79 -11.78 -15.20
C SER A 143 -15.28 -12.37 -13.90
N ASP A 144 -14.02 -12.82 -13.89
CA ASP A 144 -13.44 -13.50 -12.73
C ASP A 144 -13.23 -12.51 -11.59
N HIS A 145 -12.86 -11.27 -11.93
CA HIS A 145 -12.76 -10.19 -10.95
C HIS A 145 -14.13 -9.72 -10.47
N ILE A 146 -15.11 -9.59 -11.37
CA ILE A 146 -16.51 -9.28 -10.99
C ILE A 146 -17.03 -10.29 -9.97
N GLU A 147 -16.83 -11.58 -10.19
CA GLU A 147 -17.27 -12.62 -9.26
C GLU A 147 -16.62 -12.48 -7.88
N ASN A 148 -15.32 -12.17 -7.83
CA ASN A 148 -14.62 -11.93 -6.57
C ASN A 148 -15.06 -10.64 -5.87
N LEU A 149 -15.38 -9.58 -6.61
CA LEU A 149 -15.96 -8.35 -6.04
C LEU A 149 -17.35 -8.61 -5.46
N ASP A 150 -18.19 -9.39 -6.14
CA ASP A 150 -19.50 -9.79 -5.63
C ASP A 150 -19.35 -10.62 -4.34
N ARG A 151 -18.39 -11.56 -4.28
CA ARG A 151 -18.04 -12.32 -3.06
C ARG A 151 -17.55 -11.39 -1.94
N TYR A 152 -16.73 -10.39 -2.25
CA TYR A 152 -16.27 -9.39 -1.29
C TYR A 152 -17.44 -8.60 -0.69
N LEU A 153 -18.39 -8.15 -1.52
CA LEU A 153 -19.56 -7.41 -1.05
C LEU A 153 -20.43 -8.23 -0.09
N LEU A 154 -20.53 -9.55 -0.26
CA LEU A 154 -21.24 -10.43 0.69
C LEU A 154 -20.62 -10.45 2.09
N ILE A 155 -19.31 -10.19 2.21
CA ILE A 155 -18.59 -10.24 3.48
C ILE A 155 -18.18 -8.87 4.01
N ALA A 156 -18.34 -7.79 3.24
CA ALA A 156 -17.80 -6.47 3.57
C ALA A 156 -18.22 -5.98 4.98
N SER A 157 -19.51 -6.10 5.34
CA SER A 157 -20.00 -5.71 6.67
C SER A 157 -19.37 -6.53 7.81
N SER A 158 -19.00 -7.78 7.53
CA SER A 158 -18.32 -8.68 8.48
C SER A 158 -16.84 -8.34 8.69
N LEU A 159 -16.26 -7.46 7.87
CA LEU A 159 -14.89 -6.98 8.03
C LEU A 159 -14.78 -5.91 9.12
N ILE A 160 -15.88 -5.31 9.56
CA ILE A 160 -15.87 -4.26 10.57
C ILE A 160 -15.46 -4.85 11.94
N PRO A 161 -14.39 -4.34 12.59
CA PRO A 161 -13.99 -4.81 13.91
C PRO A 161 -15.08 -4.57 14.96
N ARG A 162 -15.13 -5.48 15.94
CA ARG A 162 -16.07 -5.39 17.07
C ARG A 162 -15.80 -4.23 18.00
N ASN A 163 -14.52 -3.82 18.11
CA ASN A 163 -14.15 -2.67 18.93
C ASN A 163 -14.63 -1.37 18.24
N PRO A 164 -15.66 -0.68 18.77
CA PRO A 164 -16.22 0.50 18.11
C PRO A 164 -15.22 1.64 17.99
N ALA A 165 -14.21 1.69 18.88
CA ALA A 165 -13.18 2.72 18.84
C ALA A 165 -12.37 2.69 17.52
N LEU A 166 -12.23 1.51 16.91
CA LEU A 166 -11.51 1.32 15.66
C LEU A 166 -12.30 1.75 14.42
N ASN A 167 -13.62 1.93 14.58
CA ASN A 167 -14.52 2.30 13.48
C ASN A 167 -14.63 3.82 13.30
N HIS A 168 -14.06 4.61 14.22
CA HIS A 168 -14.07 6.05 14.11
C HIS A 168 -13.19 6.53 12.94
N PHE A 169 -13.68 7.55 12.24
CA PHE A 169 -12.95 8.21 11.16
C PHE A 169 -11.81 9.06 11.71
N ARG A 170 -10.61 8.79 11.20
CA ARG A 170 -9.34 9.46 11.54
C ARG A 170 -8.60 9.83 10.27
N ILE A 171 -7.49 10.55 10.42
CA ILE A 171 -6.58 10.87 9.32
C ILE A 171 -5.18 10.36 9.66
N ARG A 172 -4.46 9.97 8.63
CA ARG A 172 -3.07 9.52 8.68
C ARG A 172 -2.38 9.99 7.42
N HIS A 173 -1.07 10.24 7.49
CA HIS A 173 -0.27 10.47 6.29
C HIS A 173 -0.38 9.27 5.32
N PRO A 174 -0.66 9.49 4.03
CA PRO A 174 -0.90 8.42 3.07
C PRO A 174 0.38 7.66 2.71
N ASP A 175 1.52 8.35 2.72
CA ASP A 175 2.81 7.80 2.30
C ASP A 175 3.95 8.28 3.23
N LEU A 176 3.98 7.73 4.46
CA LEU A 176 4.95 8.16 5.48
C LEU A 176 6.31 7.48 5.26
N GLN A 177 7.11 8.05 4.36
CA GLN A 177 8.46 7.58 4.04
C GLN A 177 9.52 8.68 4.26
N PRO A 178 10.82 8.33 4.36
CA PRO A 178 11.87 9.33 4.63
C PRO A 178 11.86 10.52 3.67
N SER A 179 11.58 10.32 2.38
CA SER A 179 11.49 11.39 1.38
C SER A 179 10.38 12.41 1.65
N ASN A 180 9.39 12.08 2.48
CA ASN A 180 8.26 12.92 2.84
C ASN A 180 8.40 13.55 4.25
N VAL A 181 9.54 13.35 4.92
CA VAL A 181 9.82 13.88 6.26
C VAL A 181 10.89 14.96 6.16
N ILE A 182 10.57 16.17 6.62
CA ILE A 182 11.51 17.28 6.72
C ILE A 182 12.00 17.38 8.16
N VAL A 183 13.32 17.42 8.31
CA VAL A 183 14.02 17.50 9.59
C VAL A 183 14.88 18.74 9.70
N SER A 184 15.15 19.16 10.93
CA SER A 184 16.09 20.24 11.24
C SER A 184 16.96 19.84 12.41
N ARG A 185 18.24 20.24 12.37
CA ARG A 185 19.18 20.00 13.45
C ARG A 185 19.18 21.20 14.40
N SER A 186 18.87 20.94 15.67
CA SER A 186 18.93 21.96 16.72
C SER A 186 20.38 22.25 17.14
N PRO A 187 20.63 23.37 17.86
CA PRO A 187 21.98 23.74 18.31
C PRO A 187 22.68 22.70 19.21
N ASP A 188 21.92 21.85 19.89
CA ASP A 188 22.41 20.72 20.70
C ASP A 188 22.63 19.43 19.87
N SER A 189 22.61 19.55 18.54
CA SER A 189 22.80 18.46 17.55
C SER A 189 21.71 17.38 17.54
N ASN A 190 20.56 17.61 18.17
CA ASN A 190 19.40 16.73 18.04
C ASN A 190 18.68 16.95 16.70
N LEU A 191 18.17 15.86 16.11
CA LEU A 191 17.39 15.92 14.88
C LEU A 191 15.89 15.97 15.21
N HIS A 192 15.20 16.99 14.68
CA HIS A 192 13.78 17.23 14.92
C HIS A 192 12.97 17.16 13.63
N VAL A 193 11.83 16.48 13.66
CA VAL A 193 10.87 16.51 12.57
C VAL A 193 10.14 17.86 12.60
N VAL A 194 10.30 18.64 11.53
CA VAL A 194 9.73 19.99 11.39
C VAL A 194 8.59 20.07 10.39
N GLY A 195 8.42 19.06 9.54
CA GLY A 195 7.27 18.99 8.65
C GLY A 195 7.12 17.64 7.96
N LEU A 196 5.89 17.38 7.51
CA LEU A 196 5.53 16.26 6.64
C LEU A 196 4.96 16.85 5.35
N ILE A 197 5.44 16.37 4.21
CA ILE A 197 5.01 16.80 2.88
C ILE A 197 4.34 15.64 2.13
N ASP A 198 3.77 15.95 0.97
CA ASP A 198 3.10 14.97 0.10
C ASP A 198 1.83 14.34 0.68
N TRP A 199 0.91 15.21 1.09
CA TRP A 199 -0.43 14.86 1.56
C TRP A 199 -1.42 14.56 0.44
N GLN A 200 -0.96 14.39 -0.80
CA GLN A 200 -1.84 14.13 -1.93
C GLN A 200 -2.60 12.83 -1.72
N HIS A 201 -3.85 12.77 -2.19
CA HIS A 201 -4.71 11.59 -2.06
C HIS A 201 -5.03 11.13 -0.63
N THR A 202 -4.69 11.92 0.40
CA THR A 202 -5.02 11.61 1.80
C THR A 202 -6.51 11.40 1.98
N SER A 203 -6.85 10.30 2.66
CA SER A 203 -8.22 9.91 2.94
C SER A 203 -8.46 9.83 4.45
N ILE A 204 -9.63 10.31 4.85
CA ILE A 204 -10.21 10.10 6.16
C ILE A 204 -10.94 8.77 6.10
N LEU A 205 -10.47 7.79 6.88
CA LEU A 205 -11.00 6.42 6.90
C LEU A 205 -11.19 5.95 8.35
N PRO A 206 -11.98 4.89 8.58
CA PRO A 206 -12.00 4.20 9.86
C PRO A 206 -10.58 3.80 10.29
N LEU A 207 -10.25 3.95 11.57
CA LEU A 207 -8.89 3.72 12.11
C LEU A 207 -8.34 2.34 11.72
N PHE A 208 -9.16 1.29 11.73
CA PHE A 208 -8.70 -0.06 11.36
C PHE A 208 -8.23 -0.19 9.90
N LEU A 209 -8.66 0.70 8.99
CA LEU A 209 -8.21 0.75 7.61
C LEU A 209 -6.95 1.60 7.42
N LEU A 210 -6.73 2.62 8.27
CA LEU A 210 -5.53 3.47 8.23
C LEU A 210 -4.31 2.83 8.89
N THR A 211 -4.55 1.91 9.81
CA THR A 211 -3.51 1.25 10.61
C THR A 211 -2.50 0.55 9.70
N GLY A 212 -1.23 0.59 10.07
CA GLY A 212 -0.14 -0.17 9.44
C GLY A 212 1.22 0.38 9.84
N ILE A 213 2.28 -0.34 9.52
CA ILE A 213 3.64 0.19 9.57
C ILE A 213 3.97 0.70 8.16
N PRO A 214 4.50 1.93 7.99
CA PRO A 214 4.91 2.42 6.68
C PRO A 214 5.95 1.51 6.03
N GLN A 215 5.94 1.39 4.70
CA GLN A 215 6.71 0.38 3.96
C GLN A 215 8.22 0.43 4.26
N GLN A 216 8.78 1.63 4.35
CA GLN A 216 10.20 1.90 4.58
C GLN A 216 10.59 1.74 6.06
N LEU A 217 9.61 1.62 6.95
CA LEU A 217 9.80 1.39 8.38
C LEU A 217 9.48 -0.06 8.80
N GLN A 218 8.91 -0.87 7.91
CA GLN A 218 8.60 -2.28 8.19
C GLN A 218 9.73 -3.23 7.81
N ASN A 219 9.76 -4.39 8.47
CA ASN A 219 10.65 -5.49 8.16
C ASN A 219 9.97 -6.84 8.46
N TYR A 220 8.73 -7.03 7.99
CA TYR A 220 7.90 -8.18 8.37
C TYR A 220 8.44 -9.53 7.91
N ASP A 221 9.17 -9.57 6.80
CA ASP A 221 9.71 -10.83 6.25
C ASP A 221 10.93 -11.35 7.02
N ASP A 222 11.42 -10.57 7.99
CA ASP A 222 12.53 -10.94 8.86
C ASP A 222 12.01 -11.55 10.18
N ILE A 223 12.38 -12.81 10.44
CA ILE A 223 12.04 -13.55 11.67
C ILE A 223 12.51 -12.77 12.92
N GLY A 224 13.66 -12.11 12.84
CA GLY A 224 14.19 -11.30 13.94
C GLY A 224 13.25 -10.16 14.33
N SER A 225 12.70 -9.47 13.34
CA SER A 225 11.76 -8.36 13.49
C SER A 225 10.40 -8.84 14.02
N GLN A 226 9.90 -9.98 13.53
CA GLN A 226 8.65 -10.58 14.03
C GLN A 226 8.70 -10.92 15.53
N SER A 227 9.87 -11.30 16.04
CA SER A 227 10.04 -11.60 17.47
C SER A 227 9.90 -10.37 18.38
N MET A 228 9.95 -9.16 17.81
CA MET A 228 9.98 -7.90 18.55
C MET A 228 11.07 -7.86 19.64
N THR A 229 12.19 -8.55 19.40
CA THR A 229 13.39 -8.49 20.25
C THR A 229 14.23 -7.27 19.86
N ARG A 230 14.85 -6.60 20.84
CA ARG A 230 15.74 -5.47 20.53
C ARG A 230 16.90 -5.97 19.67
N PRO A 231 17.14 -5.37 18.49
CA PRO A 231 18.21 -5.83 17.61
C PRO A 231 19.58 -5.52 18.19
N SER A 232 20.55 -6.36 17.86
CA SER A 232 21.97 -6.21 18.17
C SER A 232 22.79 -6.48 16.92
N LEU A 233 23.94 -5.82 16.79
CA LEU A 233 24.92 -6.14 15.75
C LEU A 233 25.58 -7.50 16.04
N PRO A 234 26.03 -8.23 14.99
CA PRO A 234 26.81 -9.45 15.18
C PRO A 234 28.11 -9.18 15.96
N GLU A 235 28.48 -10.08 16.89
CA GLU A 235 29.69 -9.94 17.71
C GLU A 235 31.00 -9.90 16.90
N LYS A 236 30.96 -10.41 15.67
CA LYS A 236 32.12 -10.55 14.76
C LYS A 236 32.00 -9.68 13.51
N LEU A 237 31.28 -8.55 13.58
CA LEU A 237 31.10 -7.64 12.44
C LEU A 237 32.45 -7.24 11.82
N ASP A 238 33.44 -6.91 12.66
CA ASP A 238 34.78 -6.47 12.21
C ASP A 238 35.59 -7.58 11.51
N GLU A 239 35.19 -8.85 11.65
CA GLU A 239 35.84 -9.99 10.99
C GLU A 239 35.26 -10.26 9.59
N LEU A 240 34.16 -9.60 9.21
CA LEU A 240 33.50 -9.76 7.92
C LEU A 240 34.15 -8.88 6.84
N ASP A 241 33.93 -9.21 5.57
CA ASP A 241 34.32 -8.33 4.46
C ASP A 241 33.43 -7.08 4.37
N GLU A 242 33.87 -6.04 3.65
CA GLU A 242 33.15 -4.75 3.57
C GLU A 242 31.71 -4.90 3.03
N THR A 243 31.47 -5.86 2.13
CA THR A 243 30.13 -6.08 1.54
C THR A 243 29.22 -6.73 2.57
N GLN A 244 29.72 -7.74 3.29
CA GLN A 244 29.01 -8.40 4.37
C GLN A 244 28.75 -7.46 5.55
N GLN A 245 29.72 -6.63 5.93
CA GLN A 245 29.56 -5.61 6.96
C GLN A 245 28.43 -4.63 6.59
N SER A 246 28.43 -4.15 5.34
CA SER A 246 27.39 -3.24 4.85
C SER A 246 26.00 -3.88 4.89
N GLY A 247 25.90 -5.15 4.49
CA GLY A 247 24.65 -5.91 4.55
C GLY A 247 24.12 -6.10 5.97
N GLU A 248 24.99 -6.49 6.91
CA GLU A 248 24.63 -6.65 8.33
C GLU A 248 24.22 -5.32 8.98
N MET A 249 24.91 -4.22 8.63
CA MET A 249 24.55 -2.88 9.11
C MET A 249 23.18 -2.43 8.60
N GLU A 250 22.87 -2.68 7.33
CA GLU A 250 21.56 -2.32 6.77
C GLU A 250 20.45 -3.18 7.35
N LEU A 251 20.67 -4.49 7.51
CA LEU A 251 19.73 -5.37 8.18
C LEU A 251 19.47 -4.93 9.63
N TYR A 252 20.54 -4.59 10.36
CA TYR A 252 20.44 -4.05 11.71
C TYR A 252 19.63 -2.75 11.74
N ARG A 253 19.88 -1.81 10.83
CA ARG A 253 19.11 -0.56 10.71
C ARG A 253 17.63 -0.84 10.45
N ARG A 254 17.29 -1.71 9.50
CA ARG A 254 15.89 -2.08 9.20
C ARG A 254 15.19 -2.67 10.42
N ARG A 255 15.84 -3.58 11.14
CA ARG A 255 15.35 -4.16 12.40
C ARG A 255 15.15 -3.08 13.48
N LEU A 256 16.11 -2.17 13.62
CA LEU A 256 16.09 -1.10 14.62
C LEU A 256 14.94 -0.13 14.38
N VAL A 257 14.77 0.33 13.14
CA VAL A 257 13.66 1.21 12.73
C VAL A 257 12.32 0.54 12.99
N HIS A 258 12.15 -0.71 12.54
CA HIS A 258 10.92 -1.48 12.77
C HIS A 258 10.60 -1.63 14.26
N TYR A 259 11.59 -2.08 15.04
CA TYR A 259 11.45 -2.28 16.48
C TYR A 259 11.00 -1.01 17.19
N HIS A 260 11.68 0.12 16.95
CA HIS A 260 11.37 1.37 17.60
C HIS A 260 10.06 1.97 17.11
N TYR A 261 9.72 1.85 15.83
CA TYR A 261 8.43 2.31 15.34
C TYR A 261 7.26 1.60 16.04
N VAL A 262 7.31 0.26 16.12
CA VAL A 262 6.26 -0.53 16.78
C VAL A 262 6.20 -0.24 18.28
N LYS A 263 7.35 -0.16 18.96
CA LYS A 263 7.40 0.14 20.40
C LYS A 263 6.92 1.54 20.74
N ASN A 264 7.28 2.54 19.95
CA ASN A 264 6.76 3.89 20.13
C ASN A 264 5.27 3.95 19.79
N THR A 265 4.78 3.20 18.80
CA THR A 265 3.34 3.11 18.51
C THR A 265 2.58 2.50 19.69
N GLU A 266 3.13 1.45 20.32
CA GLU A 266 2.60 0.85 21.56
C GLU A 266 2.49 1.88 22.69
N GLU A 267 3.52 2.72 22.87
CA GLU A 267 3.60 3.72 23.94
C GLU A 267 2.70 4.94 23.70
N TYR A 268 2.71 5.51 22.49
CA TYR A 268 2.07 6.80 22.21
C TYR A 268 0.71 6.70 21.51
N ASN A 269 0.37 5.56 20.90
CA ASN A 269 -0.84 5.41 20.10
C ASN A 269 -1.53 4.05 20.33
N GLU A 270 -2.10 3.86 21.52
CA GLU A 270 -2.73 2.61 21.96
C GLU A 270 -3.78 2.06 20.98
N LEU A 271 -4.60 2.91 20.34
CA LEU A 271 -5.63 2.47 19.40
C LEU A 271 -5.03 1.96 18.08
N HIS A 272 -3.99 2.63 17.57
CA HIS A 272 -3.25 2.17 16.40
C HIS A 272 -2.54 0.86 16.72
N TYR A 273 -1.89 0.75 17.90
CA TYR A 273 -1.26 -0.49 18.33
C TYR A 273 -2.27 -1.64 18.49
N ALA A 274 -3.46 -1.39 19.05
CA ALA A 274 -4.52 -2.38 19.17
C ALA A 274 -5.05 -2.85 17.81
N ALA A 275 -5.16 -1.96 16.82
CA ALA A 275 -5.52 -2.34 15.45
C ALA A 275 -4.36 -3.04 14.71
N LEU A 276 -3.11 -2.70 15.03
CA LEU A 276 -1.92 -3.30 14.43
C LEU A 276 -1.73 -4.74 14.89
N THR A 277 -2.04 -5.01 16.16
CA THR A 277 -1.94 -6.32 16.81
C THR A 277 -3.20 -7.18 16.64
N ASP A 278 -4.25 -6.66 15.99
CA ASP A 278 -5.42 -7.45 15.60
C ASP A 278 -4.99 -8.55 14.62
N PRO A 279 -5.19 -9.85 14.97
CA PRO A 279 -4.79 -10.97 14.12
C PRO A 279 -5.39 -10.90 12.71
N MET A 280 -6.57 -10.31 12.56
CA MET A 280 -7.29 -10.17 11.29
C MET A 280 -7.16 -8.77 10.69
N GLY A 281 -6.44 -7.85 11.34
CA GLY A 281 -6.28 -6.46 10.90
C GLY A 281 -5.57 -6.31 9.56
N MET A 282 -4.54 -7.13 9.30
CA MET A 282 -3.87 -7.17 7.98
C MET A 282 -4.79 -7.69 6.88
N LEU A 283 -5.51 -8.77 7.14
CA LEU A 283 -6.43 -9.37 6.18
C LEU A 283 -7.57 -8.42 5.79
N ARG A 284 -8.16 -7.71 6.76
CA ARG A 284 -9.19 -6.68 6.50
C ARG A 284 -8.70 -5.58 5.58
N ARG A 285 -7.48 -5.08 5.82
CA ARG A 285 -6.86 -4.04 5.00
C ARG A 285 -6.57 -4.53 3.59
N ARG A 286 -5.99 -5.74 3.44
CA ARG A 286 -5.77 -6.36 2.13
C ARG A 286 -7.06 -6.51 1.34
N LEU A 287 -8.12 -7.05 1.97
CA LEU A 287 -9.44 -7.17 1.33
C LEU A 287 -9.98 -5.81 0.87
N PHE A 288 -9.91 -4.79 1.73
CA PHE A 288 -10.33 -3.43 1.39
C PHE A 288 -9.52 -2.84 0.22
N CYS A 289 -8.19 -2.94 0.26
CA CYS A 289 -7.33 -2.44 -0.82
C CYS A 289 -7.61 -3.19 -2.13
N HIS A 290 -7.50 -4.51 -2.14
CA HIS A 290 -7.66 -5.32 -3.35
C HIS A 290 -9.06 -5.24 -3.97
N ALA A 291 -10.11 -5.00 -3.17
CA ALA A 291 -11.45 -4.76 -3.70
C ALA A 291 -11.63 -3.35 -4.29
N SER A 292 -10.71 -2.43 -3.98
CA SER A 292 -10.73 -1.06 -4.47
C SER A 292 -9.66 -0.77 -5.53
N ASP A 293 -8.66 -1.63 -5.70
CA ASP A 293 -7.57 -1.44 -6.65
C ASP A 293 -8.09 -1.50 -8.10
N PRO A 294 -7.45 -0.78 -9.05
CA PRO A 294 -7.79 -0.88 -10.46
C PRO A 294 -7.66 -2.32 -11.01
N TRP A 295 -8.66 -2.77 -11.77
CA TRP A 295 -8.51 -3.94 -12.63
C TRP A 295 -7.39 -3.77 -13.66
N GLU A 296 -6.35 -4.59 -13.50
CA GLU A 296 -5.11 -4.55 -14.29
C GLU A 296 -4.76 -5.92 -14.89
N GLY A 297 -5.79 -6.71 -15.23
CA GLY A 297 -5.62 -8.00 -15.89
C GLY A 297 -5.34 -9.18 -14.95
N GLU A 298 -5.64 -9.08 -13.66
CA GLU A 298 -5.65 -10.21 -12.74
C GLU A 298 -6.48 -9.95 -11.47
N THR A 299 -6.98 -11.02 -10.83
CA THR A 299 -7.78 -10.94 -9.59
C THR A 299 -7.18 -11.75 -8.43
N LEU A 300 -5.99 -12.33 -8.61
CA LEU A 300 -5.43 -13.32 -7.70
C LEU A 300 -5.32 -12.81 -6.27
N ALA A 301 -4.77 -11.60 -6.06
CA ALA A 301 -4.58 -11.03 -4.74
C ALA A 301 -5.90 -10.89 -3.95
N LEU A 302 -6.99 -10.45 -4.61
CA LEU A 302 -8.32 -10.40 -4.01
C LEU A 302 -8.84 -11.80 -3.71
N LYS A 303 -8.70 -12.74 -4.64
CA LYS A 303 -9.19 -14.12 -4.48
C LYS A 303 -8.50 -14.85 -3.32
N VAL A 304 -7.17 -14.75 -3.23
CA VAL A 304 -6.38 -15.30 -2.11
C VAL A 304 -6.84 -14.69 -0.78
N ALA A 305 -7.02 -13.38 -0.71
CA ALA A 305 -7.52 -12.72 0.49
C ALA A 305 -8.93 -13.18 0.87
N LEU A 306 -9.83 -13.41 -0.11
CA LEU A 306 -11.16 -13.97 0.12
C LEU A 306 -11.10 -15.40 0.64
N ILE A 307 -10.26 -16.26 0.05
CA ILE A 307 -10.07 -17.63 0.54
C ILE A 307 -9.58 -17.60 2.00
N GLN A 308 -8.56 -16.80 2.31
CA GLN A 308 -8.05 -16.61 3.68
C GLN A 308 -9.15 -16.11 4.63
N ALA A 309 -10.06 -15.25 4.17
CA ALA A 309 -11.21 -14.79 4.93
C ALA A 309 -12.22 -15.91 5.22
N THR A 310 -12.47 -16.79 4.26
CA THR A 310 -13.37 -17.94 4.44
C THR A 310 -12.78 -18.97 5.40
N GLU A 311 -11.47 -19.25 5.32
CA GLU A 311 -10.77 -20.17 6.22
C GLU A 311 -10.72 -19.64 7.66
N ASN A 312 -10.52 -18.33 7.82
CA ASN A 312 -10.42 -17.67 9.11
C ASN A 312 -11.75 -17.02 9.56
N TRP A 313 -12.88 -17.41 8.95
CA TRP A 313 -14.16 -16.71 9.10
C TRP A 313 -14.61 -16.54 10.54
N LYS A 314 -14.43 -17.57 11.37
CA LYS A 314 -14.79 -17.54 12.79
C LYS A 314 -13.97 -16.50 13.57
N THR A 315 -12.68 -16.36 13.26
CA THR A 315 -11.80 -15.36 13.88
C THR A 315 -12.15 -13.96 13.36
N LEU A 316 -12.38 -13.84 12.05
CA LEU A 316 -12.73 -12.59 11.38
C LEU A 316 -14.02 -11.96 11.93
N THR A 317 -15.06 -12.75 12.10
CA THR A 317 -16.37 -12.31 12.63
C THR A 317 -16.44 -12.35 14.16
N GLY A 318 -15.49 -13.03 14.81
CA GLY A 318 -15.53 -13.44 16.21
C GLY A 318 -16.63 -14.48 16.54
N GLY A 319 -17.12 -15.19 15.52
CA GLY A 319 -18.09 -16.28 15.62
C GLY A 319 -19.56 -15.85 15.52
N GLY A 320 -20.42 -16.81 15.18
CA GLY A 320 -21.89 -16.69 15.24
C GLY A 320 -22.62 -16.72 13.89
N LEU A 321 -21.97 -16.30 12.80
CA LEU A 321 -22.57 -16.29 11.46
C LEU A 321 -21.88 -17.31 10.54
N PRO A 322 -22.62 -18.09 9.73
CA PRO A 322 -22.01 -18.91 8.68
C PRO A 322 -21.36 -18.01 7.62
N CYS A 323 -20.29 -18.50 6.99
CA CYS A 323 -19.65 -17.80 5.89
C CYS A 323 -20.58 -17.82 4.66
N PRO A 324 -20.91 -16.67 4.06
CA PRO A 324 -21.79 -16.62 2.89
C PRO A 324 -21.07 -17.04 1.59
N VAL A 325 -19.74 -17.12 1.61
CA VAL A 325 -18.90 -17.51 0.47
C VAL A 325 -18.34 -18.90 0.71
N VAL A 326 -18.42 -19.76 -0.30
CA VAL A 326 -17.83 -21.09 -0.31
C VAL A 326 -17.03 -21.23 -1.60
N PHE A 327 -15.79 -21.66 -1.48
CA PHE A 327 -14.93 -21.97 -2.62
C PHE A 327 -14.90 -23.48 -2.84
N ASP A 328 -14.78 -23.88 -4.10
CA ASP A 328 -14.52 -25.25 -4.46
C ASP A 328 -13.09 -25.65 -4.05
N PRO A 329 -12.85 -26.83 -3.46
CA PRO A 329 -11.51 -27.23 -3.02
C PRO A 329 -10.47 -27.32 -4.15
N ASP A 330 -10.86 -27.70 -5.36
CA ASP A 330 -9.96 -27.71 -6.50
C ASP A 330 -9.61 -26.29 -6.92
N ASP A 331 -10.59 -25.38 -6.92
CA ASP A 331 -10.38 -23.95 -7.19
C ASP A 331 -9.42 -23.30 -6.18
N VAL A 332 -9.54 -23.64 -4.88
CA VAL A 332 -8.61 -23.20 -3.84
C VAL A 332 -7.19 -23.68 -4.13
N ARG A 333 -7.02 -24.98 -4.44
CA ARG A 333 -5.70 -25.55 -4.73
C ARG A 333 -5.03 -24.87 -5.92
N GLU A 334 -5.74 -24.71 -7.03
CA GLU A 334 -5.17 -24.06 -8.23
C GLU A 334 -4.86 -22.58 -7.96
N THR A 335 -5.70 -21.88 -7.19
CA THR A 335 -5.44 -20.49 -6.79
C THR A 335 -4.18 -20.37 -5.95
N MET A 336 -3.97 -21.26 -4.97
CA MET A 336 -2.77 -21.24 -4.12
C MET A 336 -1.51 -21.67 -4.86
N LYS A 337 -1.64 -22.53 -5.87
CA LYS A 337 -0.53 -22.87 -6.76
C LYS A 337 -0.11 -21.66 -7.58
N LEU A 338 -1.08 -20.95 -8.18
CA LEU A 338 -0.82 -19.73 -8.94
C LEU A 338 -0.21 -18.62 -8.06
N ASP A 339 -0.67 -18.48 -6.82
CA ASP A 339 -0.08 -17.53 -5.84
C ASP A 339 1.39 -17.84 -5.54
N ALA A 340 1.76 -19.13 -5.49
CA ALA A 340 3.15 -19.53 -5.32
C ALA A 340 4.02 -19.22 -6.55
N GLU A 341 3.54 -19.51 -7.75
CA GLU A 341 4.23 -19.19 -9.02
C GLU A 341 4.42 -17.67 -9.16
N GLN A 342 3.39 -16.88 -8.84
CA GLN A 342 3.46 -15.42 -8.90
C GLN A 342 4.44 -14.83 -7.87
N ARG A 343 4.51 -15.40 -6.66
CA ARG A 343 5.46 -14.95 -5.63
C ARG A 343 6.91 -15.14 -6.05
N GLU A 344 7.23 -16.25 -6.71
CA GLU A 344 8.57 -16.50 -7.29
C GLU A 344 8.92 -15.47 -8.37
N GLY A 345 7.95 -15.11 -9.22
CA GLY A 345 8.10 -14.04 -10.20
C GLY A 345 8.32 -12.66 -9.55
N ASP A 346 7.55 -12.32 -8.53
CA ASP A 346 7.67 -11.06 -7.79
C ASP A 346 9.03 -10.97 -7.06
N GLU A 347 9.51 -12.06 -6.44
CA GLU A 347 10.83 -12.15 -5.82
C GLU A 347 11.96 -11.97 -6.85
N SER A 348 11.81 -12.55 -8.04
CA SER A 348 12.75 -12.39 -9.14
C SER A 348 12.80 -10.95 -9.66
N LEU A 349 11.65 -10.29 -9.74
CA LEU A 349 11.56 -8.88 -10.12
C LEU A 349 12.24 -7.99 -9.07
N GLU A 350 12.04 -8.26 -7.79
CA GLU A 350 12.69 -7.54 -6.71
C GLU A 350 14.22 -7.73 -6.73
N GLY A 351 14.70 -8.95 -6.97
CA GLY A 351 16.12 -9.22 -7.19
C GLY A 351 16.70 -8.40 -8.34
N CYS A 352 15.97 -8.27 -9.45
CA CYS A 352 16.36 -7.41 -10.56
C CYS A 352 16.37 -5.92 -10.19
N ARG A 353 15.37 -5.44 -9.43
CA ARG A 353 15.31 -4.06 -8.93
C ARG A 353 16.53 -3.72 -8.09
N VAL A 354 16.90 -4.59 -7.16
CA VAL A 354 18.09 -4.44 -6.32
C VAL A 354 19.37 -4.41 -7.16
N MET A 355 19.49 -5.29 -8.16
CA MET A 355 20.67 -5.31 -9.04
C MET A 355 20.79 -4.07 -9.93
N ILE A 356 19.68 -3.54 -10.45
CA ILE A 356 19.68 -2.35 -11.31
C ILE A 356 19.79 -1.06 -10.46
N GLY A 357 19.29 -1.08 -9.23
CA GLY A 357 19.44 -0.01 -8.25
C GLY A 357 18.36 1.08 -8.31
N PHE A 358 17.17 0.79 -8.84
CA PHE A 358 16.07 1.75 -8.89
C PHE A 358 15.04 1.54 -7.77
N GLY A 359 14.45 2.64 -7.33
CA GLY A 359 13.45 2.67 -6.28
C GLY A 359 12.04 2.30 -6.76
N PRO A 360 11.04 2.51 -5.88
CA PRO A 360 9.63 2.41 -6.26
C PRO A 360 9.32 3.23 -7.52
N GLU A 361 8.40 2.72 -8.34
CA GLU A 361 7.95 3.41 -9.58
C GLU A 361 9.07 3.73 -10.59
N GLY A 362 10.23 3.06 -10.52
CA GLY A 362 11.34 3.33 -11.44
C GLY A 362 12.19 4.54 -11.06
N TRP A 363 11.98 5.13 -9.87
CA TRP A 363 12.70 6.32 -9.45
C TRP A 363 14.21 6.07 -9.30
N MET A 364 15.02 6.99 -9.81
CA MET A 364 16.48 6.96 -9.68
C MET A 364 17.07 8.37 -9.85
N PRO A 365 18.17 8.71 -9.17
CA PRO A 365 18.91 9.94 -9.45
C PRO A 365 19.47 9.95 -10.89
N ALA A 366 19.42 11.10 -11.55
CA ALA A 366 19.80 11.24 -12.96
C ALA A 366 21.25 10.78 -13.26
N GLU A 367 22.15 10.87 -12.27
CA GLU A 367 23.54 10.44 -12.37
C GLU A 367 23.73 8.92 -12.48
N HIS A 368 22.77 8.12 -11.98
CA HIS A 368 22.80 6.67 -12.06
C HIS A 368 22.02 6.10 -13.25
N TYR A 369 21.27 6.95 -13.97
CA TYR A 369 20.37 6.53 -15.04
C TYR A 369 21.06 5.72 -16.14
N GLU A 370 22.19 6.20 -16.66
CA GLU A 370 22.91 5.52 -17.75
C GLU A 370 23.46 4.15 -17.32
N GLU A 371 23.93 4.04 -16.08
CA GLU A 371 24.42 2.78 -15.52
C GLU A 371 23.27 1.76 -15.36
N ALA A 372 22.14 2.21 -14.81
CA ALA A 372 20.96 1.39 -14.64
C ALA A 372 20.38 0.91 -15.97
N MET A 373 20.34 1.78 -17.00
CA MET A 373 19.91 1.40 -18.34
C MET A 373 20.86 0.37 -18.97
N ALA A 374 22.17 0.49 -18.74
CA ALA A 374 23.14 -0.52 -19.19
C ALA A 374 22.95 -1.87 -18.48
N LEU A 375 22.69 -1.87 -17.17
CA LEU A 375 22.40 -3.08 -16.40
C LEU A 375 21.09 -3.74 -16.82
N SER A 376 20.02 -2.96 -16.98
CA SER A 376 18.72 -3.42 -17.48
C SER A 376 18.84 -4.07 -18.86
N LYS A 377 19.58 -3.44 -19.77
CA LYS A 377 19.87 -3.99 -21.10
C LYS A 377 20.66 -5.30 -21.01
N LYS A 378 21.70 -5.35 -20.18
CA LYS A 378 22.50 -6.57 -19.98
C LYS A 378 21.65 -7.72 -19.43
N LEU A 379 20.80 -7.47 -18.44
CA LEU A 379 19.88 -8.47 -17.89
C LEU A 379 18.95 -9.04 -18.97
N LYS A 380 18.47 -8.19 -19.89
CA LYS A 380 17.66 -8.64 -21.03
C LYS A 380 18.46 -9.51 -21.99
N GLU A 381 19.70 -9.13 -22.31
CA GLU A 381 20.58 -9.91 -23.17
C GLU A 381 20.91 -11.28 -22.56
N ASP A 382 21.21 -11.32 -21.26
CA ASP A 382 21.47 -12.54 -20.50
C ASP A 382 20.23 -13.45 -20.47
N GLY A 383 19.04 -12.89 -20.22
CA GLY A 383 17.77 -13.63 -20.28
C GLY A 383 17.48 -14.22 -21.66
N LEU A 384 17.69 -13.45 -22.74
CA LEU A 384 17.53 -13.93 -24.11
C LEU A 384 18.55 -15.00 -24.50
N ALA A 385 19.76 -14.97 -23.94
CA ALA A 385 20.80 -15.97 -24.16
C ALA A 385 20.56 -17.25 -23.36
N ALA A 386 19.90 -17.15 -22.21
CA ALA A 386 19.54 -18.28 -21.36
C ALA A 386 18.30 -19.07 -21.87
N ALA A 387 17.52 -18.48 -22.78
CA ALA A 387 16.33 -19.13 -23.34
C ALA A 387 16.65 -20.50 -23.96
N GLU A 388 15.91 -21.53 -23.57
CA GLU A 388 16.09 -22.91 -24.00
C GLU A 388 15.43 -23.20 -25.36
N SER A 389 14.52 -22.33 -25.79
CA SER A 389 13.77 -22.46 -27.05
C SER A 389 13.53 -21.12 -27.76
N GLU A 390 13.25 -21.19 -29.07
CA GLU A 390 12.87 -20.00 -29.85
C GLU A 390 11.53 -19.40 -29.38
N GLU A 391 10.62 -20.26 -28.90
CA GLU A 391 9.34 -19.84 -28.34
C GLU A 391 9.54 -19.04 -27.05
N GLU A 392 10.34 -19.55 -26.11
CA GLU A 392 10.70 -18.86 -24.87
C GLU A 392 11.44 -17.55 -25.15
N ARG A 393 12.39 -17.56 -26.08
CA ARG A 393 13.12 -16.36 -26.50
C ARG A 393 12.17 -15.29 -27.04
N ALA A 394 11.16 -15.68 -27.82
CA ALA A 394 10.14 -14.75 -28.30
C ALA A 394 9.28 -14.19 -27.16
N GLN A 395 8.92 -14.99 -26.15
CA GLN A 395 8.17 -14.53 -24.98
C GLN A 395 8.97 -13.52 -24.14
N ILE A 396 10.24 -13.83 -23.84
CA ILE A 396 11.14 -12.91 -23.11
C ILE A 396 11.27 -11.58 -23.86
N ALA A 397 11.44 -11.63 -25.20
CA ALA A 397 11.55 -10.42 -26.01
C ALA A 397 10.27 -9.57 -26.00
N ALA A 398 9.09 -10.21 -26.01
CA ALA A 398 7.79 -9.52 -26.05
C ALA A 398 7.30 -9.03 -24.68
N HIS A 399 7.74 -9.67 -23.59
CA HIS A 399 7.21 -9.46 -22.25
C HIS A 399 8.28 -9.10 -21.21
N TRP A 400 9.41 -8.55 -21.65
CA TRP A 400 10.45 -8.10 -20.74
C TRP A 400 9.89 -7.08 -19.73
N PRO A 401 10.05 -7.30 -18.40
CA PRO A 401 9.41 -6.47 -17.37
C PRO A 401 9.79 -4.99 -17.36
N PHE A 402 10.97 -4.64 -17.88
CA PHE A 402 11.51 -3.27 -17.86
C PHE A 402 11.39 -2.53 -19.19
N ASP A 403 10.74 -3.13 -20.17
CA ASP A 403 10.45 -2.46 -21.43
C ASP A 403 9.20 -1.59 -21.29
N ASP A 404 9.22 -0.42 -21.94
CA ASP A 404 8.07 0.47 -22.07
C ASP A 404 6.84 -0.30 -22.60
N MET A 405 5.66 0.05 -22.07
CA MET A 405 4.36 -0.48 -22.49
C MET A 405 3.39 0.66 -22.76
N ASP A 406 2.46 0.45 -23.68
CA ASP A 406 1.25 1.26 -23.76
C ASP A 406 0.33 0.91 -22.58
N GLU A 407 0.14 1.86 -21.67
CA GLU A 407 -0.70 1.71 -20.48
C GLU A 407 -2.13 2.19 -20.69
N ASP A 408 -2.46 2.79 -21.85
CA ASP A 408 -3.81 3.31 -22.15
C ASP A 408 -4.86 2.20 -22.01
N GLU A 409 -4.45 0.95 -22.19
CA GLU A 409 -5.33 -0.19 -22.06
C GLU A 409 -5.80 -0.50 -20.64
N TYR A 410 -5.02 -0.07 -19.65
CA TYR A 410 -5.18 -0.31 -18.21
C TYR A 410 -5.81 0.88 -17.47
N MET A 411 -5.86 2.05 -18.14
CA MET A 411 -6.41 3.31 -17.63
C MET A 411 -7.95 3.38 -17.63
#